data_AF-A0A835WCC2-F1
#
_entry.id   AF-A0A835WCC2-F1
#
_cell.length_a   1.000
_cell.length_b   1.000
_cell.length_c   1.000
_cell.angle_alpha   90.00
_cell.angle_beta   90.00
_cell.angle_gamma   90.00
#
_symmetry.space_group_name_H-M   'P 1'
#
loop_
_entity.id
_entity.type
_entity.pdbx_description
1 polymer ?
#
loop_
_entity_poly.entity_id
_entity_poly.type
_entity_poly.pdbx_seq_one_letter_code
_entity_poly.pdbx_strand_id
1 'polypeptide(L)'
;MPRDPVQFIIDSVQYGVEEAKQDPATGLPVHRKTKLLELFRVIDKQDTGRISFRSMQMYANRYGGQTLGPEELSSIFTDFKAGSDNLITQDEFLVFFSRVSKTITNAQFESMVKEMLN
;
A
#
# COMPACT_ATOMS: atom_id res chain seq x y z
N MET A 1 9.00 -13.98 -13.76
CA MET A 1 8.14 -14.79 -12.88
C MET A 1 7.45 -13.87 -11.88
N PRO A 2 6.19 -14.12 -11.50
CA PRO A 2 5.53 -13.35 -10.44
C PRO A 2 6.31 -13.42 -9.12
N ARG A 3 6.36 -12.31 -8.38
CA ARG A 3 6.99 -12.22 -7.05
C ARG A 3 6.18 -12.96 -5.98
N ASP A 4 4.86 -12.97 -6.12
CA ASP A 4 3.94 -13.77 -5.31
C ASP A 4 3.06 -14.61 -6.25
N PRO A 5 3.47 -15.84 -6.59
CA PRO A 5 2.75 -16.69 -7.52
C PRO A 5 1.33 -17.06 -7.05
N VAL A 6 1.12 -17.18 -5.73
CA VAL A 6 -0.19 -17.53 -5.17
C VAL A 6 -1.16 -16.36 -5.34
N GLN A 7 -0.76 -15.17 -4.93
CA GLN A 7 -1.58 -13.97 -5.12
C GLN A 7 -1.82 -13.69 -6.61
N PHE A 8 -0.82 -13.92 -7.47
CA PHE A 8 -0.98 -13.79 -8.93
C PHE A 8 -2.09 -14.70 -9.48
N ILE A 9 -2.16 -15.97 -9.04
CA ILE A 9 -3.21 -16.90 -9.49
C ILE A 9 -4.58 -16.43 -8.99
N ILE A 10 -4.69 -16.07 -7.71
CA ILE A 10 -5.94 -15.58 -7.11
C ILE A 10 -6.45 -14.36 -7.89
N ASP A 11 -5.56 -13.40 -8.15
CA ASP A 11 -5.92 -12.17 -8.86
C ASP A 11 -6.21 -12.41 -10.33
N SER A 12 -5.52 -13.36 -10.97
CA SER A 12 -5.79 -13.71 -12.37
C SER A 12 -7.19 -14.27 -12.54
N VAL A 13 -7.67 -15.05 -11.56
CA VAL A 13 -9.04 -15.60 -11.57
C VAL A 13 -10.07 -14.52 -11.27
N GLN A 14 -9.79 -13.63 -10.32
CA GLN A 14 -10.77 -12.64 -9.86
C GLN A 14 -10.88 -11.40 -10.77
N TYR A 15 -9.75 -10.91 -11.29
CA TYR A 15 -9.64 -9.64 -12.01
C TYR A 15 -9.08 -9.78 -13.43
N GLY A 16 -8.56 -10.96 -13.79
CA GLY A 16 -7.90 -11.19 -15.07
C GLY A 16 -6.37 -11.01 -15.01
N VAL A 17 -5.68 -11.62 -15.97
CA VAL A 17 -4.21 -11.71 -15.99
C VAL A 17 -3.53 -10.34 -16.05
N GLU A 18 -4.09 -9.39 -16.79
CA GLU A 18 -3.52 -8.04 -16.92
C GLU A 18 -3.52 -7.30 -15.58
N GLU A 19 -4.63 -7.37 -14.84
CA GLU A 19 -4.77 -6.78 -13.51
C GLU A 19 -3.94 -7.51 -12.44
N ALA A 20 -3.67 -8.79 -12.65
CA ALA A 20 -2.85 -9.61 -11.77
C ALA A 20 -1.35 -9.40 -11.94
N LYS A 21 -0.89 -8.75 -13.04
CA LYS A 21 0.54 -8.49 -13.26
C LYS A 21 1.14 -7.77 -12.06
N GLN A 22 2.29 -8.25 -11.61
CA GLN A 22 2.95 -7.70 -10.42
C GLN A 22 4.04 -6.72 -10.82
N ASP A 23 4.00 -5.55 -10.20
CA ASP A 23 5.00 -4.51 -10.36
C ASP A 23 6.41 -5.06 -10.01
N PRO A 24 7.40 -4.90 -10.91
CA PRO A 24 8.72 -5.49 -10.69
C PRO A 24 9.48 -4.95 -9.47
N ALA A 25 9.15 -3.76 -8.96
CA ALA A 25 9.83 -3.17 -7.81
C ALA A 25 9.16 -3.57 -6.50
N THR A 26 7.84 -3.40 -6.42
CA THR A 26 7.03 -3.56 -5.20
C THR A 26 6.41 -4.95 -5.08
N GLY A 27 6.12 -5.62 -6.19
CA GLY A 27 5.34 -6.86 -6.24
C GLY A 27 3.83 -6.66 -6.11
N LEU A 28 3.35 -5.41 -6.06
CA LEU A 28 1.91 -5.12 -6.04
C LEU A 28 1.26 -5.57 -7.36
N PRO A 29 0.11 -6.26 -7.31
CA PRO A 29 -0.75 -6.43 -8.48
C PRO A 29 -1.18 -5.07 -9.06
N VAL A 30 -1.37 -4.98 -10.38
CA VAL A 30 -1.79 -3.76 -11.08
C VAL A 30 -3.05 -3.17 -10.44
N HIS A 31 -4.08 -3.98 -10.16
CA HIS A 31 -5.33 -3.49 -9.57
C HIS A 31 -5.12 -2.79 -8.22
N ARG A 32 -4.27 -3.35 -7.35
CA ARG A 32 -3.95 -2.75 -6.05
C ARG A 32 -3.13 -1.47 -6.21
N LYS A 33 -2.12 -1.49 -7.09
CA LYS A 33 -1.28 -0.33 -7.35
C LYS A 33 -2.12 0.85 -7.86
N THR A 34 -3.02 0.62 -8.81
CA THR A 34 -3.91 1.66 -9.35
C THR A 34 -4.77 2.29 -8.25
N LYS A 35 -5.43 1.47 -7.42
CA LYS A 35 -6.26 1.97 -6.31
C LYS A 35 -5.47 2.76 -5.27
N LEU A 36 -4.25 2.32 -4.98
CA LEU A 36 -3.35 3.02 -4.07
C LEU A 36 -2.92 4.38 -4.63
N LEU A 37 -2.62 4.48 -5.93
CA LEU A 37 -2.30 5.74 -6.59
C LEU A 37 -3.49 6.71 -6.60
N GLU A 38 -4.69 6.20 -6.87
CA GLU A 38 -5.91 7.00 -6.78
C GLU A 38 -6.14 7.53 -5.37
N LEU A 39 -5.96 6.68 -4.36
CA LEU A 39 -6.05 7.05 -2.95
C LEU A 39 -5.02 8.13 -2.58
N PHE A 40 -3.76 7.96 -2.99
CA PHE A 40 -2.71 8.95 -2.72
C PHE A 40 -3.10 10.33 -3.27
N ARG A 41 -3.59 10.40 -4.53
CA ARG A 41 -4.05 11.64 -5.15
C ARG A 41 -5.24 12.27 -4.41
N VAL A 42 -6.17 11.47 -3.89
CA VAL A 42 -7.32 11.97 -3.11
C VAL A 42 -6.87 12.57 -1.78
N ILE A 43 -5.83 12.00 -1.16
CA ILE A 43 -5.29 12.46 0.12
C ILE A 43 -4.43 13.71 -0.07
N ASP A 44 -3.56 13.74 -1.08
CA ASP A 44 -2.70 14.88 -1.42
C ASP A 44 -3.48 15.98 -2.18
N LYS A 45 -4.50 16.54 -1.52
CA LYS A 45 -5.39 17.56 -2.11
C LYS A 45 -4.67 18.83 -2.58
N GLN A 46 -3.46 19.06 -2.08
CA GLN A 46 -2.64 20.24 -2.38
C GLN A 46 -1.55 19.95 -3.41
N ASP A 47 -1.49 18.74 -3.97
CA ASP A 47 -0.50 18.31 -4.97
C ASP A 47 0.95 18.58 -4.52
N THR A 48 1.23 18.29 -3.25
CA THR A 48 2.55 18.51 -2.65
C THR A 48 3.54 17.40 -2.99
N GLY A 49 3.04 16.28 -3.52
CA GLY A 49 3.77 15.03 -3.73
C GLY A 49 4.00 14.24 -2.43
N ARG A 50 3.40 14.66 -1.30
CA ARG A 50 3.62 14.08 0.02
C ARG A 50 2.34 14.00 0.85
N ILE A 51 2.24 12.97 1.67
CA ILE A 51 1.13 12.80 2.62
C ILE A 51 1.62 12.43 4.02
N SER A 52 0.78 12.67 5.04
CA SER A 52 1.04 12.28 6.42
C SER A 52 1.03 10.75 6.59
N PHE A 53 2.14 10.18 7.08
CA PHE A 53 2.21 8.74 7.37
C PHE A 53 1.30 8.36 8.55
N ARG A 54 1.21 9.18 9.61
CA ARG A 54 0.38 8.86 10.78
C ARG A 54 -1.09 8.65 10.42
N SER A 55 -1.63 9.50 9.55
CA SER A 55 -3.02 9.36 9.07
C SER A 55 -3.25 8.02 8.39
N MET A 56 -2.25 7.52 7.66
CA MET A 56 -2.31 6.27 6.89
C MET A 56 -2.11 5.03 7.74
N GLN A 57 -1.18 5.09 8.69
CA GLN A 57 -0.79 3.97 9.54
C GLN A 57 -1.97 3.41 10.35
N MET A 58 -2.90 4.27 10.79
CA MET A 58 -4.09 3.85 11.52
C MET A 58 -4.94 2.83 10.74
N TYR A 59 -5.17 3.10 9.45
CA TYR A 59 -5.94 2.22 8.59
C TYR A 59 -5.17 0.94 8.26
N ALA A 60 -3.87 1.06 7.96
CA ALA A 60 -3.01 -0.09 7.72
C ALA A 60 -3.02 -1.08 8.89
N ASN A 61 -2.90 -0.60 10.14
CA ASN A 61 -2.90 -1.45 11.34
C ASN A 61 -4.25 -2.11 11.63
N ARG A 62 -5.37 -1.50 11.17
CA ARG A 62 -6.72 -2.06 11.37
C ARG A 62 -7.01 -3.25 10.47
N TYR A 63 -6.39 -3.30 9.28
CA TYR A 63 -6.65 -4.32 8.26
C TYR A 63 -5.49 -5.30 8.09
N GLY A 64 -4.25 -4.80 8.10
CA GLY A 64 -3.03 -5.59 8.03
C GLY A 64 -2.63 -6.06 9.42
N GLY A 65 -2.72 -7.37 9.67
CA GLY A 65 -2.52 -7.98 10.98
C GLY A 65 -1.14 -7.83 11.64
N GLN A 66 -0.24 -6.98 11.10
CA GLN A 66 1.04 -6.61 11.73
C GLN A 66 1.39 -5.16 11.42
N THR A 67 1.62 -4.37 12.47
CA THR A 67 2.27 -3.06 12.38
C THR A 67 3.73 -3.27 12.00
N LEU A 68 4.20 -2.67 10.90
CA LEU A 68 5.63 -2.69 10.55
C LEU A 68 6.45 -2.10 11.69
N GLY A 69 7.53 -2.78 12.06
CA GLY A 69 8.43 -2.33 13.12
C GLY A 69 9.21 -1.07 12.73
N PRO A 70 9.80 -0.33 13.70
CA PRO A 70 10.61 0.85 13.39
C PRO A 70 11.75 0.59 12.39
N GLU A 71 12.36 -0.59 12.44
CA GLU A 71 13.41 -1.01 11.50
C GLU A 71 12.87 -1.15 10.07
N GLU A 72 11.71 -1.78 9.90
CA GLU A 72 11.04 -1.90 8.59
C GLU A 72 10.59 -0.55 8.08
N LEU A 73 10.01 0.30 8.92
CA LEU A 73 9.61 1.66 8.54
C LEU A 73 10.82 2.50 8.11
N SER A 74 11.95 2.39 8.82
CA SER A 74 13.20 3.09 8.45
C SER A 74 13.82 2.56 7.15
N SER A 75 13.53 1.30 6.78
CA SER A 75 13.96 0.75 5.49
C SER A 75 13.12 1.23 4.31
N ILE A 76 11.90 1.71 4.58
CA ILE A 76 10.96 2.17 3.56
C ILE A 76 11.04 3.69 3.40
N PHE A 77 11.18 4.43 4.50
CA PHE A 77 11.10 5.88 4.53
C PHE A 77 12.47 6.50 4.82
N THR A 78 12.95 7.34 3.89
CA THR A 78 14.32 7.90 3.95
C THR A 78 14.51 8.80 5.18
N ASP A 79 13.50 9.60 5.50
CA ASP A 79 13.55 10.62 6.57
C ASP A 79 12.75 10.21 7.82
N PHE A 80 12.61 8.90 8.09
CA PHE A 80 11.81 8.43 9.21
C PHE A 80 12.32 8.94 10.55
N LYS A 81 11.46 9.66 11.26
CA LYS A 81 11.66 10.06 12.65
C LYS A 81 10.52 9.53 13.50
N ALA A 82 10.84 8.59 14.37
CA ALA A 82 9.92 8.05 15.36
C ALA A 82 9.28 9.18 16.19
N GLY A 83 7.97 9.11 16.39
CA GLY A 83 7.20 10.11 17.12
C GLY A 83 6.86 11.40 16.35
N SER A 84 7.36 11.56 15.12
CA SER A 84 6.93 12.62 14.21
C SER A 84 5.85 12.12 13.25
N ASP A 85 5.20 13.05 12.55
CA ASP A 85 4.13 12.70 11.59
C ASP A 85 4.66 11.95 10.35
N ASN A 86 5.89 12.26 9.95
CA ASN A 86 6.57 11.82 8.71
C ASN A 86 5.77 12.12 7.43
N LEU A 87 6.35 12.91 6.52
CA LEU A 87 5.75 13.18 5.21
C LEU A 87 6.34 12.25 4.15
N ILE A 88 5.54 11.31 3.69
CA ILE A 88 5.99 10.26 2.76
C ILE A 88 5.60 10.57 1.33
N THR A 89 6.49 10.22 0.41
CA THR A 89 6.28 10.33 -1.04
C THR A 89 5.37 9.22 -1.57
N GLN A 90 4.91 9.35 -2.81
CA GLN A 90 4.10 8.34 -3.48
C GLN A 90 4.82 6.97 -3.58
N ASP A 91 6.12 6.96 -3.87
CA ASP A 91 6.88 5.71 -4.01
C ASP A 91 7.04 5.00 -2.66
N GLU A 92 7.38 5.75 -1.61
CA GLU A 92 7.45 5.27 -0.23
C GLU A 92 6.11 4.68 0.23
N PHE A 93 5.02 5.36 -0.11
CA PHE A 93 3.65 4.89 0.14
C PHE A 93 3.35 3.56 -0.56
N LEU A 94 3.72 3.40 -1.84
CA LEU A 94 3.52 2.14 -2.57
C LEU A 94 4.34 1.00 -1.97
N VAL A 95 5.60 1.26 -1.60
CA VAL A 95 6.45 0.26 -0.94
C VAL A 95 5.84 -0.16 0.40
N PHE A 96 5.36 0.79 1.21
CA PHE A 96 4.67 0.51 2.47
C PHE A 96 3.46 -0.41 2.27
N PHE A 97 2.55 -0.08 1.33
CA PHE A 97 1.37 -0.90 1.08
C PHE A 97 1.68 -2.25 0.40
N SER A 98 2.82 -2.36 -0.28
CA SER A 98 3.33 -3.65 -0.76
C SER A 98 3.70 -4.62 0.37
N ARG A 99 3.98 -4.11 1.58
CA ARG A 99 4.22 -4.94 2.78
C ARG A 99 2.91 -5.23 3.50
N VAL A 100 2.14 -4.19 3.78
CA VAL A 100 0.90 -4.29 4.57
C VAL A 100 -0.14 -5.16 3.88
N SER A 101 -0.31 -5.04 2.56
CA SER A 101 -1.40 -5.72 1.87
C SER A 101 -1.11 -7.20 1.56
N LYS A 102 0.11 -7.70 1.78
CA LYS A 102 0.46 -9.11 1.49
C LYS A 102 -0.28 -10.12 2.36
N THR A 103 -0.65 -9.72 3.58
CA THR A 103 -1.26 -10.62 4.56
C THR A 103 -2.79 -10.56 4.55
N ILE A 104 -3.38 -9.77 3.63
CA ILE A 104 -4.82 -9.53 3.58
C ILE A 104 -5.41 -9.97 2.25
N THR A 105 -6.64 -10.47 2.32
CA THR A 105 -7.44 -10.85 1.15
C THR A 105 -7.81 -9.62 0.32
N ASN A 106 -8.22 -9.85 -0.93
CA ASN A 106 -8.71 -8.78 -1.80
C ASN A 106 -9.91 -8.05 -1.18
N ALA A 107 -10.86 -8.76 -0.56
CA ALA A 107 -12.00 -8.12 0.11
C ALA A 107 -11.60 -7.21 1.28
N GLN A 108 -10.58 -7.62 2.06
CA GLN A 108 -10.03 -6.79 3.14
C GLN A 108 -9.29 -5.57 2.58
N PHE A 109 -8.53 -5.72 1.49
CA PHE A 109 -7.88 -4.61 0.81
C PHE A 109 -8.90 -3.59 0.28
N GLU A 110 -9.98 -4.03 -0.35
CA GLU A 110 -11.07 -3.15 -0.80
C GLU A 110 -11.73 -2.39 0.35
N SER A 111 -11.99 -3.08 1.46
CA SER A 111 -12.58 -2.48 2.66
C SER A 111 -11.64 -1.43 3.26
N MET A 112 -10.34 -1.73 3.31
CA MET A 112 -9.31 -0.78 3.75
C MET A 112 -9.34 0.47 2.88
N VAL A 113 -9.16 0.36 1.56
CA VAL A 113 -9.15 1.52 0.65
C VAL A 113 -10.44 2.34 0.76
N LYS A 114 -11.60 1.67 0.86
CA LYS A 114 -12.89 2.35 1.01
C LYS A 114 -12.98 3.16 2.30
N GLU A 115 -12.51 2.63 3.43
CA GLU A 115 -12.52 3.37 4.70
C GLU A 115 -11.57 4.57 4.69
N MET A 116 -10.50 4.52 3.91
CA MET A 116 -9.54 5.63 3.79
C MET A 116 -10.08 6.80 2.96
N LEU A 117 -11.12 6.57 2.16
CA LEU A 117 -11.78 7.57 1.33
C LEU A 117 -12.96 8.26 2.03
N ASN A 118 -13.42 7.74 3.17
CA ASN A 118 -14.55 8.27 3.96
C ASN A 118 -14.05 9.15 5.11
#